data_AF-A0A8J6XI77-F1
#
_entry.id   AF-A0A8J6XI77-F1
#
_cell.length_a   1.000
_cell.length_b   1.000
_cell.length_c   1.000
_cell.angle_alpha   90.00
_cell.angle_beta   90.00
_cell.angle_gamma   90.00
#
_symmetry.space_group_name_H-M   'P 1'
#
loop_
_entity.id
_entity.type
_entity.pdbx_description
1 polymer ?
#
loop_
_entity_poly.entity_id
_entity_poly.type
_entity_poly.pdbx_seq_one_letter_code
_entity_poly.pdbx_strand_id
1 'polypeptide(L)'
;MVKEKQIEPQERLEKFIQHLQEARQLQRDWMTYGLDCVNLYVDDVDGDWVEKWGEDEKTVLESVTSFLESGDWVAVKVRKHLKNKSLQEIAVDLEKCLSLSEEENRIFAVKNVLVSNDGDYRDSTDKIDLLDLAESLLEKLTDVLDETQDKVD
;
A
#
# COMPACT_ATOMS: atom_id res chain seq x y z
N MET A 1 18.16 -21.03 -8.59
CA MET A 1 19.33 -20.54 -9.36
C MET A 1 18.78 -19.82 -10.59
N VAL A 2 18.63 -18.50 -10.51
CA VAL A 2 18.15 -17.68 -11.64
C VAL A 2 19.28 -17.63 -12.66
N LYS A 3 19.06 -18.22 -13.84
CA LYS A 3 19.99 -18.12 -14.95
C LYS A 3 19.80 -16.74 -15.57
N GLU A 4 20.64 -15.78 -15.20
CA GLU A 4 20.77 -14.53 -15.94
C GLU A 4 21.09 -14.89 -17.40
N LYS A 5 20.13 -14.61 -18.28
CA LYS A 5 20.29 -14.76 -19.72
C LYS A 5 21.30 -13.69 -20.14
N GLN A 6 22.56 -14.05 -20.24
CA GLN A 6 23.60 -13.14 -20.71
C GLN A 6 23.22 -12.65 -22.11
N ILE A 7 22.80 -11.40 -22.22
CA ILE A 7 22.53 -10.73 -23.48
C ILE A 7 23.87 -10.71 -24.23
N GLU A 8 23.91 -11.27 -25.44
CA GLU A 8 25.16 -11.34 -26.18
C GLU A 8 25.74 -9.93 -26.38
N PRO A 9 27.08 -9.77 -26.37
CA PRO A 9 27.71 -8.45 -26.52
C PRO A 9 27.22 -7.65 -27.73
N GLN A 10 26.80 -8.33 -28.80
CA GLN A 10 26.20 -7.73 -29.99
C GLN A 10 24.81 -7.15 -29.71
N GLU A 11 23.93 -7.91 -29.08
CA GLU A 11 22.59 -7.44 -28.69
C GLU A 11 22.65 -6.26 -27.70
N ARG A 12 23.65 -6.24 -26.80
CA ARG A 12 23.89 -5.11 -25.89
C ARG A 12 24.29 -3.84 -26.66
N LEU A 13 25.17 -3.99 -27.65
CA LEU A 13 25.64 -2.89 -28.47
C LEU A 13 24.51 -2.33 -29.35
N GLU A 14 23.70 -3.20 -29.94
CA GLU A 14 22.53 -2.80 -30.73
C GLU A 14 21.51 -2.04 -29.88
N LYS A 15 21.17 -2.53 -28.69
CA LYS A 15 20.29 -1.82 -27.74
C LYS A 15 20.86 -0.46 -27.33
N PHE A 16 22.17 -0.39 -27.09
CA PHE A 16 22.82 0.87 -26.76
C PHE A 16 22.73 1.89 -27.90
N ILE A 17 22.96 1.46 -29.14
CA ILE A 17 22.83 2.32 -30.33
C ILE A 17 21.38 2.77 -30.50
N GLN A 18 20.42 1.85 -30.31
CA GLN A 18 18.99 2.13 -30.39
C GLN A 18 18.58 3.22 -29.39
N HIS A 19 18.93 3.08 -28.12
CA HIS A 19 18.64 4.10 -27.11
C HIS A 19 19.31 5.45 -27.40
N LEU A 20 20.54 5.45 -27.94
CA LEU A 20 21.19 6.68 -28.38
C LEU A 20 20.45 7.36 -29.54
N GLN A 21 19.89 6.58 -30.46
CA GLN A 21 19.11 7.11 -31.58
C GLN A 21 17.79 7.70 -31.10
N GLU A 22 17.09 7.01 -30.20
CA GLU A 22 15.85 7.46 -29.56
C GLU A 22 16.06 8.75 -28.77
N ALA A 23 17.09 8.80 -27.91
CA ALA A 23 17.42 10.00 -27.15
C ALA A 23 17.75 11.20 -28.05
N ARG A 24 18.48 10.97 -29.15
CA ARG A 24 18.74 12.02 -30.15
C ARG A 24 17.49 12.45 -30.90
N GLN A 25 16.55 11.54 -31.12
CA GLN A 25 15.29 11.85 -31.76
C GLN A 25 14.44 12.73 -30.83
N LEU A 26 14.30 12.34 -29.57
CA LEU A 26 13.63 13.15 -28.54
C LEU A 26 14.23 14.55 -28.42
N GLN A 27 15.56 14.67 -28.43
CA GLN A 27 16.24 15.97 -28.40
C GLN A 27 15.90 16.83 -29.63
N ARG A 28 15.82 16.23 -30.83
CA ARG A 28 15.41 16.95 -32.05
C ARG A 28 13.97 17.38 -31.98
N ASP A 29 13.10 16.52 -31.47
CA ASP A 29 11.68 16.79 -31.35
C ASP A 29 11.44 17.91 -30.33
N TRP A 30 12.18 17.92 -29.21
CA TRP A 30 12.18 19.03 -28.26
C TRP A 30 12.63 20.35 -28.91
N MET A 31 13.72 20.35 -29.69
CA MET A 31 14.18 21.55 -30.40
C MET A 31 13.19 22.05 -31.46
N THR A 32 12.38 21.15 -32.02
CA THR A 32 11.45 21.47 -33.11
C THR A 32 10.07 21.90 -32.59
N TYR A 33 9.55 21.20 -31.59
CA TYR A 33 8.17 21.32 -31.10
C TYR A 33 8.09 21.92 -29.69
N GLY A 34 9.21 22.12 -28.99
CA GLY A 34 9.22 22.68 -27.63
C GLY A 34 8.50 21.77 -26.63
N LEU A 35 7.61 22.35 -25.80
CA LEU A 35 6.79 21.58 -24.86
C LEU A 35 5.74 20.69 -25.56
N ASP A 36 5.35 21.02 -26.78
CA ASP A 36 4.38 20.24 -27.55
C ASP A 36 4.97 18.89 -28.02
N CYS A 37 6.27 18.64 -27.77
CA CYS A 37 6.88 17.34 -28.04
C CYS A 37 6.25 16.20 -27.21
N VAL A 38 5.64 16.50 -26.06
CA VAL A 38 4.99 15.49 -25.21
C VAL A 38 3.85 14.78 -25.97
N ASN A 39 3.12 15.51 -26.82
CA ASN A 39 2.03 14.97 -27.63
C ASN A 39 2.49 13.97 -28.72
N LEU A 40 3.80 13.89 -29.01
CA LEU A 40 4.35 12.91 -29.96
C LEU A 40 4.64 11.55 -29.30
N TYR A 41 4.72 11.51 -27.97
CA TYR A 41 5.15 10.33 -27.21
C TYR A 41 4.08 9.83 -26.23
N VAL A 42 3.02 10.59 -26.01
CA VAL A 42 1.94 10.26 -25.07
C VAL A 42 0.61 10.45 -25.80
N ASP A 43 -0.15 9.36 -25.96
CA ASP A 43 -1.40 9.34 -26.73
C ASP A 43 -2.62 9.91 -25.96
N ASP A 44 -2.47 10.25 -24.68
CA ASP A 44 -3.57 10.72 -23.82
C ASP A 44 -3.12 11.82 -22.84
N VAL A 45 -2.40 12.83 -23.35
CA VAL A 45 -1.94 13.98 -22.53
C VAL A 45 -3.12 14.76 -21.94
N ASP A 46 -4.24 14.80 -22.65
CA ASP A 46 -5.51 15.44 -22.26
C ASP A 46 -6.44 14.53 -21.46
N GLY A 47 -6.06 13.27 -21.21
CA GLY A 47 -6.85 12.34 -20.44
C GLY A 47 -6.79 12.64 -18.94
N ASP A 48 -7.78 12.13 -18.20
CA ASP A 48 -7.85 12.25 -16.74
C ASP A 48 -6.75 11.44 -16.02
N TRP A 49 -5.66 11.06 -16.68
CA TRP A 49 -4.62 10.23 -16.07
C TRP A 49 -4.09 10.91 -14.81
N VAL A 50 -3.72 12.19 -14.85
CA VAL A 50 -3.23 12.92 -13.66
C VAL A 50 -4.29 12.92 -12.55
N GLU A 51 -5.57 12.98 -12.90
CA GLU A 51 -6.69 13.03 -11.95
C GLU A 51 -7.01 11.64 -11.38
N LYS A 52 -6.75 10.57 -12.14
CA LYS A 52 -6.96 9.16 -11.76
C LYS A 52 -5.69 8.48 -11.24
N TRP A 53 -4.56 9.17 -11.20
CA TRP A 53 -3.31 8.63 -10.66
C TRP A 53 -3.47 8.42 -9.15
N GLY A 54 -3.70 7.16 -8.78
CA GLY A 54 -3.98 6.72 -7.41
C GLY A 54 -5.42 6.26 -7.15
N GLU A 55 -6.35 6.42 -8.11
CA GLU A 55 -7.72 5.88 -7.95
C GLU A 55 -7.78 4.36 -8.11
N ASP A 56 -6.87 3.77 -8.89
CA ASP A 56 -6.79 2.31 -9.09
C ASP A 56 -6.05 1.58 -7.96
N GLU A 57 -5.32 2.31 -7.09
CA GLU A 57 -4.72 1.75 -5.88
C GLU A 57 -5.65 2.02 -4.69
N LYS A 58 -6.48 1.03 -4.33
CA LYS A 58 -7.13 1.05 -3.02
C LYS A 58 -6.05 1.22 -1.96
N THR A 59 -6.07 2.37 -1.30
CA THR A 59 -5.07 2.67 -0.27
C THR A 59 -5.23 1.68 0.88
N VAL A 60 -4.13 1.38 1.57
CA VAL A 60 -4.14 0.53 2.79
C VAL A 60 -5.20 1.02 3.77
N LEU A 61 -5.37 2.35 3.87
CA LEU A 61 -6.39 3.00 4.68
C LEU A 61 -7.83 2.63 4.29
N GLU A 62 -8.15 2.61 2.99
CA GLU A 62 -9.48 2.23 2.50
C GLU A 62 -9.78 0.75 2.75
N SER A 63 -8.79 -0.12 2.54
CA SER A 63 -8.91 -1.56 2.82
C SER A 63 -9.11 -1.84 4.30
N VAL A 64 -8.34 -1.18 5.18
CA VAL A 64 -8.50 -1.27 6.64
C VAL A 64 -9.86 -0.72 7.08
N THR A 65 -10.31 0.40 6.51
CA THR A 65 -11.61 0.99 6.83
C THR A 65 -12.75 0.07 6.40
N SER A 66 -12.68 -0.52 5.21
CA SER A 66 -13.68 -1.49 4.72
C SER A 66 -13.71 -2.76 5.59
N PHE A 67 -12.55 -3.26 6.01
CA PHE A 67 -12.47 -4.38 6.96
C PHE A 67 -13.09 -4.02 8.32
N LEU A 68 -12.76 -2.86 8.88
CA LEU A 68 -13.37 -2.38 10.11
C LEU A 68 -14.87 -2.20 9.95
N GLU A 69 -15.35 -1.86 8.75
CA GLU A 69 -16.76 -1.74 8.44
C GLU A 69 -17.50 -3.07 8.38
N SER A 70 -16.78 -4.13 8.01
CA SER A 70 -17.30 -5.49 7.83
C SER A 70 -17.92 -6.09 9.09
N GLY A 71 -18.71 -7.14 8.88
CA GLY A 71 -19.31 -7.95 9.95
C GLY A 71 -18.37 -8.99 10.54
N ASP A 72 -17.07 -8.96 10.22
CA ASP A 72 -16.10 -9.90 10.77
C ASP A 72 -16.09 -9.80 12.30
N TRP A 73 -16.03 -10.96 12.96
CA TRP A 73 -16.04 -11.04 14.42
C TRP A 73 -14.85 -10.28 15.04
N VAL A 74 -13.71 -10.21 14.34
CA VAL A 74 -12.54 -9.41 14.74
C VAL A 74 -12.87 -7.92 14.67
N ALA A 75 -13.42 -7.44 13.55
CA ALA A 75 -13.83 -6.04 13.37
C ALA A 75 -14.90 -5.61 14.39
N VAL A 76 -15.87 -6.49 14.67
CA VAL A 76 -16.91 -6.27 15.69
C VAL A 76 -16.30 -6.17 17.09
N LYS A 77 -15.31 -7.00 17.43
CA LYS A 77 -14.64 -6.97 18.73
C LYS A 77 -13.80 -5.70 18.89
N VAL A 78 -13.09 -5.27 17.84
CA VAL A 78 -12.31 -4.03 17.79
C VAL A 78 -13.20 -2.80 17.99
N ARG A 79 -14.33 -2.72 17.27
CA ARG A 79 -15.36 -1.68 17.47
C ARG A 79 -15.89 -1.65 18.89
N LYS A 80 -16.07 -2.81 19.52
CA LYS A 80 -16.55 -2.92 20.90
C LYS A 80 -15.53 -2.39 21.91
N HIS A 81 -14.23 -2.59 21.67
CA HIS A 81 -13.15 -2.07 22.52
C HIS A 81 -12.88 -0.58 22.31
N LEU A 82 -13.07 -0.09 21.08
CA LEU A 82 -12.70 1.27 20.69
C LEU A 82 -13.90 2.22 20.57
N LYS A 83 -14.99 1.96 21.31
CA LYS A 83 -16.25 2.73 21.30
C LYS A 83 -16.10 4.26 21.45
N ASN A 84 -14.95 4.71 21.96
CA ASN A 84 -14.65 6.12 22.21
C ASN A 84 -13.87 6.80 21.06
N LYS A 85 -13.37 6.05 20.06
CA LYS A 85 -12.61 6.57 18.91
C LYS A 85 -13.40 6.42 17.60
N SER A 86 -13.16 7.32 16.64
CA SER A 86 -13.76 7.19 15.30
C SER A 86 -13.10 6.07 14.50
N LEU A 87 -13.85 5.39 13.62
CA LEU A 87 -13.31 4.33 12.76
C LEU A 87 -12.14 4.80 11.90
N GLN A 88 -12.17 6.07 11.46
CA GLN A 88 -11.11 6.68 10.66
C GLN A 88 -9.83 6.88 11.46
N GLU A 89 -9.91 7.37 12.70
CA GLU A 89 -8.73 7.48 13.58
C GLU A 89 -8.10 6.11 13.84
N ILE A 90 -8.93 5.08 14.03
CA ILE A 90 -8.46 3.70 14.22
C ILE A 90 -7.78 3.19 12.95
N ALA A 91 -8.36 3.44 11.77
CA ALA A 91 -7.79 3.02 10.50
C ALA A 91 -6.43 3.68 10.23
N VAL A 92 -6.28 4.97 10.52
CA VAL A 92 -5.01 5.72 10.40
C VAL A 92 -3.97 5.19 11.39
N ASP A 93 -4.36 4.95 12.63
CA ASP A 93 -3.48 4.38 13.65
C ASP A 93 -3.00 2.97 13.23
N LEU A 94 -3.90 2.14 12.69
CA LEU A 94 -3.58 0.80 12.20
C LEU A 94 -2.68 0.82 10.95
N GLU A 95 -2.95 1.68 9.97
CA GLU A 95 -2.09 1.88 8.80
C GLU A 95 -0.65 2.24 9.22
N LYS A 96 -0.52 3.13 10.20
CA LYS A 96 0.78 3.51 10.77
C LYS A 96 1.46 2.34 11.49
N CYS A 97 0.69 1.46 12.13
CA CYS A 97 1.21 0.23 12.72
C CYS A 97 1.67 -0.76 11.64
N LEU A 98 0.92 -0.91 10.55
CA LEU A 98 1.24 -1.79 9.41
C LEU A 98 2.49 -1.34 8.65
N SER A 99 2.80 -0.03 8.70
CA SER A 99 4.01 0.55 8.13
C SER A 99 5.30 0.19 8.90
N LEU A 100 5.20 -0.46 10.07
CA LEU A 100 6.36 -0.89 10.84
C LEU A 100 6.98 -2.15 10.22
N SER A 101 8.32 -2.15 10.08
CA SER A 101 9.06 -3.24 9.42
C SER A 101 9.14 -4.54 10.23
N GLU A 102 8.94 -4.51 11.55
CA GLU A 102 9.08 -5.67 12.43
C GLU A 102 7.73 -6.17 12.91
N GLU A 103 7.43 -7.45 12.66
CA GLU A 103 6.14 -8.09 12.98
C GLU A 103 5.79 -8.03 14.47
N GLU A 104 6.75 -8.28 15.35
CA GLU A 104 6.57 -8.15 16.80
C GLU A 104 6.16 -6.71 17.17
N ASN A 105 6.83 -5.71 16.60
CA ASN A 105 6.51 -4.30 16.84
C ASN A 105 5.14 -3.91 16.27
N ARG A 106 4.71 -4.51 15.15
CA ARG A 106 3.36 -4.30 14.60
C ARG A 106 2.30 -4.78 15.59
N ILE A 107 2.44 -5.99 16.12
CA ILE A 107 1.48 -6.57 17.10
C ILE A 107 1.42 -5.70 18.36
N PHE A 108 2.57 -5.27 18.89
CA PHE A 108 2.60 -4.39 20.07
C PHE A 108 2.00 -3.01 19.79
N ALA A 109 2.22 -2.45 18.60
CA ALA A 109 1.64 -1.17 18.21
C ALA A 109 0.11 -1.27 18.06
N VAL A 110 -0.39 -2.31 17.37
CA VAL A 110 -1.84 -2.59 17.25
C VAL A 110 -2.47 -2.82 18.62
N LYS A 111 -1.82 -3.60 19.49
CA LYS A 111 -2.26 -3.76 20.88
C LYS A 111 -2.37 -2.42 21.59
N ASN A 112 -1.38 -1.54 21.43
CA ASN A 112 -1.38 -0.22 22.06
C ASN A 112 -2.52 0.67 21.52
N VAL A 113 -2.90 0.51 20.25
CA VAL A 113 -4.08 1.17 19.67
C VAL A 113 -5.38 0.65 20.31
N LEU A 114 -5.46 -0.66 20.56
CA LEU A 114 -6.61 -1.35 21.19
C LEU A 114 -6.74 -1.06 22.70
N VAL A 115 -5.65 -0.75 23.38
CA VAL A 115 -5.65 -0.30 24.78
C VAL A 115 -6.21 1.12 24.83
N SER A 116 -7.48 1.25 25.26
CA SER A 116 -8.07 2.57 25.51
C SER A 116 -7.24 3.31 26.56
N ASN A 117 -7.04 4.61 26.35
CA ASN A 117 -6.25 5.51 27.19
C ASN A 117 -6.80 5.70 28.62
N ASP A 118 -7.92 5.06 28.98
CA ASP A 118 -8.44 5.03 30.34
C ASP A 118 -7.67 3.98 31.15
N GLY A 119 -6.63 4.46 31.83
CA GLY A 119 -5.75 3.67 32.68
C GLY A 119 -6.42 3.12 33.93
N ASP A 120 -7.27 2.10 33.78
CA ASP A 120 -7.65 1.24 34.91
C ASP A 120 -6.83 -0.07 34.85
N TYR A 121 -5.75 -0.08 35.63
CA TYR A 121 -4.88 -1.23 35.88
C TYR A 121 -5.58 -2.28 36.76
N ARG A 122 -6.77 -2.76 36.36
CA ARG A 122 -7.55 -3.71 37.15
C ARG A 122 -8.31 -4.76 36.34
N ASP A 123 -7.67 -5.39 35.37
CA ASP A 123 -7.85 -6.83 35.19
C ASP A 123 -6.69 -7.43 34.38
N SER A 124 -6.05 -8.48 34.92
CA SER A 124 -4.93 -9.16 34.24
C SER A 124 -5.42 -10.15 33.18
N THR A 125 -6.73 -10.38 33.11
CA THR A 125 -7.39 -11.36 32.24
C THR A 125 -7.61 -10.81 30.82
N ASP A 126 -7.99 -9.53 30.67
CA ASP A 126 -8.28 -8.91 29.37
C ASP A 126 -7.02 -8.60 28.53
N LYS A 127 -5.84 -8.57 29.16
CA LYS A 127 -4.57 -8.21 28.50
C LYS A 127 -4.02 -9.29 27.58
N ILE A 128 -4.34 -10.55 27.87
CA ILE A 128 -4.00 -11.72 27.04
C ILE A 128 -4.96 -11.76 25.85
N ASP A 129 -6.26 -11.60 26.10
CA ASP A 129 -7.29 -11.51 25.07
C ASP A 129 -7.06 -10.36 24.05
N LEU A 130 -6.42 -9.27 24.47
CA LEU A 130 -6.07 -8.12 23.61
C LEU A 130 -4.87 -8.40 22.70
N LEU A 131 -3.90 -9.20 23.16
CA LEU A 131 -2.76 -9.62 22.32
C LEU A 131 -3.23 -10.58 21.24
N ASP A 132 -4.01 -11.59 21.62
CA ASP A 132 -4.58 -12.57 20.68
C ASP A 132 -5.49 -11.87 19.65
N LEU A 133 -6.23 -10.84 20.08
CA LEU A 133 -7.03 -10.01 19.19
C LEU A 133 -6.17 -9.16 18.24
N ALA A 134 -5.06 -8.60 18.73
CA ALA A 134 -4.14 -7.81 17.91
C ALA A 134 -3.48 -8.68 16.83
N GLU A 135 -3.07 -9.90 17.19
CA GLU A 135 -2.52 -10.90 16.25
C GLU A 135 -3.56 -11.32 15.21
N SER A 136 -4.77 -11.70 15.65
CA SER A 136 -5.88 -12.07 14.75
C SER A 136 -6.27 -10.92 13.79
N LEU A 137 -6.23 -9.67 14.26
CA LEU A 137 -6.48 -8.50 13.43
C LEU A 137 -5.37 -8.28 12.41
N LEU A 138 -4.11 -8.49 12.79
CA LEU A 138 -2.98 -8.32 11.89
C LEU A 138 -2.99 -9.38 10.77
N GLU A 139 -3.31 -10.62 11.12
CA GLU A 139 -3.51 -11.72 10.18
C GLU A 139 -4.62 -11.38 9.19
N LYS A 140 -5.81 -11.00 9.69
CA LYS A 140 -6.95 -10.62 8.84
C LYS A 140 -6.67 -9.41 7.94
N LEU A 141 -5.96 -8.41 8.44
CA LEU A 141 -5.58 -7.25 7.63
C LEU A 141 -4.55 -7.61 6.56
N THR A 142 -3.62 -8.53 6.86
CA THR A 142 -2.66 -9.04 5.88
C THR A 142 -3.37 -9.85 4.81
N ASP A 143 -4.32 -10.72 5.19
CA ASP A 143 -5.20 -11.45 4.25
C ASP A 143 -5.94 -10.49 3.30
N VAL A 144 -6.56 -9.43 3.85
CA VAL A 144 -7.33 -8.45 3.07
C VAL A 144 -6.43 -7.63 2.11
N LEU A 145 -5.19 -7.36 2.52
CA LEU A 145 -4.22 -6.63 1.70
C LEU A 145 -3.65 -7.51 0.58
N ASP A 146 -3.33 -8.77 0.89
CA ASP A 146 -2.87 -9.74 -0.11
C ASP A 146 -3.98 -10.04 -1.13
N GLU A 147 -5.24 -10.17 -0.70
CA GLU A 147 -6.41 -10.31 -1.60
C GLU A 147 -6.63 -9.10 -2.52
N THR A 148 -6.16 -7.91 -2.13
CA THR A 148 -6.20 -6.72 -3.02
C THR A 148 -5.05 -6.69 -4.03
N GLN A 149 -3.94 -7.38 -3.78
CA GLN A 149 -2.81 -7.47 -4.72
C GLN A 149 -3.01 -8.55 -5.80
N ASP A 150 -3.78 -9.61 -5.53
CA ASP A 150 -4.05 -10.72 -6.48
C ASP A 150 -5.07 -10.40 -7.60
N LYS A 151 -5.60 -9.17 -7.69
CA LYS A 151 -6.50 -8.74 -8.78
C LYS A 151 -5.79 -7.94 -9.89
N VAL A 152 -4.47 -7.87 -9.84
CA VAL A 152 -3.63 -7.25 -10.88
C VAL A 152 -2.85 -8.35 -11.60
N ASP A 153 -3.54 -9.14 -12.41
CA ASP A 153 -2.96 -9.98 -13.47
C ASP A 153 -3.91 -10.04 -14.68
#